data_AF-A0A969YU33-F1
#
_entry.id   AF-A0A969YU33-F1
#
_cell.length_a   1.000
_cell.length_b   1.000
_cell.length_c   1.000
_cell.angle_alpha   90.00
_cell.angle_beta   90.00
_cell.angle_gamma   90.00
#
_symmetry.space_group_name_H-M   'P 1'
#
loop_
_entity.id
_entity.type
_entity.pdbx_description
1 polymer ?
#
loop_
_entity_poly.entity_id
_entity_poly.type
_entity_poly.pdbx_seq_one_letter_code
_entity_poly.pdbx_strand_id
1 'polypeptide(L)'
;MNAERIIRNILISMNAILVLCLLGLGITACAPSRAVQPAAVSTPRPAEVELRLWREGVESFSKSDYEKALALFETLSESARDSEMSRKALFGLASTRLVLAKTQAEFNEAMVLLNCWKEIAPAEMSSEDPRLLLSALERFSEFSAAETPRPKTRRKDRDIVYSNFLACRNSLQLKEKEMERMKSRLESRDREIKKLKSQIESLEAIHQKFQERKQEVSSP
;
A
#
# COMPACT_ATOMS: atom_id res chain seq x y z
N MET A 1 22.63 -44.46 -63.72
CA MET A 1 21.16 -44.28 -63.60
C MET A 1 20.69 -43.62 -62.29
N ASN A 2 21.56 -43.10 -61.42
CA ASN A 2 21.13 -42.47 -60.14
C ASN A 2 21.20 -40.93 -60.12
N ALA A 3 21.88 -40.29 -61.09
CA ALA A 3 22.04 -38.83 -61.12
C ALA A 3 20.75 -38.09 -61.57
N GLU A 4 20.01 -38.63 -62.54
CA GLU A 4 18.81 -37.96 -63.07
C GLU A 4 17.63 -37.94 -62.09
N ARG A 5 17.54 -38.92 -61.18
CA ARG A 5 16.50 -38.95 -60.14
C ARG A 5 16.75 -37.91 -59.06
N ILE A 6 18.01 -37.66 -58.72
CA ILE A 6 18.39 -36.67 -57.71
C ILE A 6 18.11 -35.25 -58.23
N ILE A 7 18.43 -34.97 -59.49
CA ILE A 7 18.18 -33.65 -60.10
C ILE A 7 16.68 -33.37 -60.23
N ARG A 8 15.86 -34.36 -60.61
CA ARG A 8 14.39 -34.21 -60.66
C ARG A 8 13.78 -33.94 -59.28
N ASN A 9 14.24 -34.62 -58.23
CA ASN A 9 13.69 -34.40 -56.88
C ASN A 9 14.09 -33.03 -56.29
N ILE A 10 15.28 -32.51 -56.61
CA ILE A 10 15.68 -31.16 -56.18
C ILE A 10 14.89 -30.08 -56.92
N LEU A 11 14.61 -30.26 -58.22
CA LEU A 11 13.85 -29.30 -59.02
C LEU A 11 12.37 -29.24 -58.61
N ILE A 12 11.77 -30.37 -58.23
CA ILE A 12 10.39 -30.43 -57.72
C ILE A 12 10.28 -29.78 -56.33
N SER A 13 11.29 -29.96 -55.47
CA SER A 13 11.36 -29.32 -54.15
C SER A 13 11.48 -27.79 -54.25
N MET A 14 12.30 -27.27 -55.16
CA MET A 14 12.44 -25.82 -55.34
C MET A 14 11.19 -25.15 -55.92
N ASN A 15 10.47 -25.81 -56.85
CA ASN A 15 9.22 -25.27 -57.39
C ASN A 15 8.07 -25.28 -56.36
N ALA A 16 8.02 -26.28 -55.47
CA ALA A 16 7.04 -26.31 -54.40
C ALA A 16 7.25 -25.17 -53.38
N ILE A 17 8.51 -24.83 -53.08
CA ILE A 17 8.86 -23.72 -52.18
C ILE A 17 8.56 -22.36 -52.83
N LEU A 18 8.82 -22.21 -54.14
CA LEU A 18 8.54 -20.96 -54.87
C LEU A 18 7.03 -20.65 -54.96
N VAL A 19 6.19 -21.68 -55.16
CA VAL A 19 4.73 -21.53 -55.19
C VAL A 19 4.15 -21.22 -53.80
N LEU A 20 4.75 -21.76 -52.72
CA LEU A 20 4.35 -21.45 -51.35
C LEU A 20 4.71 -20.02 -50.94
N CYS A 21 5.82 -19.46 -51.45
CA CYS A 21 6.19 -18.06 -51.22
C CYS A 21 5.33 -17.06 -52.02
N LEU A 22 4.82 -17.45 -53.19
CA LEU A 22 3.98 -16.57 -54.02
C LEU A 22 2.51 -16.48 -53.56
N LEU A 23 2.04 -17.42 -52.74
CA LEU A 23 0.67 -17.40 -52.18
C LEU A 23 0.54 -16.64 -50.85
N GLY A 24 1.63 -16.13 -50.29
CA GLY A 24 1.65 -15.40 -49.00
C GLY A 24 1.55 -13.87 -49.08
N LEU A 25 1.54 -13.27 -50.28
CA LEU A 25 1.61 -11.81 -50.48
C LEU A 25 0.29 -11.20 -50.97
N GLY A 26 -0.84 -11.68 -50.44
CA GLY A 26 -2.16 -11.39 -51.00
C GLY A 26 -3.26 -10.96 -50.02
N ILE A 27 -2.95 -10.39 -48.85
CA ILE A 27 -3.98 -9.75 -48.00
C ILE A 27 -3.71 -8.25 -47.89
N THR A 28 -4.30 -7.56 -48.86
CA THR A 28 -4.84 -6.21 -48.82
C THR A 28 -4.79 -5.48 -47.47
N ALA A 29 -3.92 -4.48 -47.43
CA ALA A 29 -4.03 -3.33 -46.55
C ALA A 29 -5.30 -2.52 -46.89
N CYS A 30 -6.38 -2.73 -46.14
CA CYS A 30 -7.31 -1.64 -45.89
C CYS A 30 -6.64 -0.70 -44.88
N ALA A 31 -6.17 0.45 -45.36
CA ALA A 31 -5.68 1.51 -44.51
C ALA A 31 -6.86 2.28 -43.90
N PRO A 32 -7.17 2.16 -42.60
CA PRO A 32 -7.65 3.33 -41.89
C PRO A 32 -6.46 4.28 -41.80
N SER A 33 -6.67 5.54 -42.18
CA SER A 33 -5.74 6.63 -41.88
C SER A 33 -5.48 6.66 -40.38
N ARG A 34 -4.47 5.91 -39.93
CA ARG A 34 -3.92 5.99 -38.59
C ARG A 34 -3.20 7.34 -38.56
N ALA A 35 -3.94 8.37 -38.17
CA ALA A 35 -3.33 9.52 -37.53
C ALA A 35 -2.26 8.95 -36.59
N VAL A 36 -1.02 9.32 -36.83
CA VAL A 36 0.07 9.08 -35.90
C VAL A 36 -0.33 9.82 -34.63
N GLN A 37 -1.11 9.16 -33.80
CA GLN A 37 -1.22 9.50 -32.41
C GLN A 37 0.22 9.32 -31.92
N PRO A 38 0.87 10.39 -31.40
CA PRO A 38 2.12 10.19 -30.68
C PRO A 38 1.82 9.09 -29.68
N ALA A 39 2.67 8.06 -29.66
CA ALA A 39 2.56 6.97 -28.71
C ALA A 39 2.21 7.60 -27.36
N ALA A 40 0.97 7.41 -26.92
CA ALA A 40 0.55 7.89 -25.62
C ALA A 40 1.49 7.15 -24.68
N VAL A 41 2.49 7.87 -24.18
CA VAL A 41 3.31 7.41 -23.07
C VAL A 41 2.29 7.18 -21.98
N SER A 42 1.88 5.92 -21.82
CA SER A 42 0.95 5.51 -20.80
C SER A 42 1.68 5.79 -19.50
N THR A 43 1.43 6.98 -18.94
CA THR A 43 1.97 7.36 -17.65
C THR A 43 1.54 6.25 -16.69
N PRO A 44 2.49 5.53 -16.08
CA PRO A 44 2.17 4.40 -15.22
C PRO A 44 1.22 4.86 -14.12
N ARG A 45 0.25 4.02 -13.78
CA ARG A 45 -0.74 4.37 -12.75
C ARG A 45 0.02 4.62 -11.44
N PRO A 46 -0.38 5.60 -10.61
CA PRO A 46 0.33 5.91 -9.36
C PRO A 46 0.64 4.68 -8.49
N ALA A 47 -0.30 3.73 -8.39
CA ALA A 47 -0.12 2.48 -7.65
C ALA A 47 0.98 1.56 -8.23
N GLU A 48 1.19 1.55 -9.54
CA GLU A 48 2.25 0.75 -10.18
C GLU A 48 3.63 1.37 -9.91
N VAL A 49 3.71 2.70 -9.89
CA VAL A 49 4.92 3.44 -9.53
C VAL A 49 5.30 3.17 -8.07
N GLU A 50 4.34 3.26 -7.15
CA GLU A 50 4.54 2.96 -5.72
C GLU A 50 5.03 1.51 -5.50
N LEU A 51 4.39 0.54 -6.16
CA LEU A 51 4.78 -0.87 -6.07
C LEU A 51 6.19 -1.12 -6.63
N ARG A 52 6.55 -0.42 -7.72
CA ARG A 52 7.88 -0.51 -8.32
C ARG A 52 8.94 0.07 -7.38
N LEU A 53 8.70 1.26 -6.82
CA LEU A 53 9.59 1.88 -5.84
C LEU A 53 9.82 0.97 -4.63
N TRP A 54 8.75 0.34 -4.11
CA TRP A 54 8.86 -0.62 -3.02
C TRP A 54 9.76 -1.81 -3.38
N ARG A 55 9.53 -2.43 -4.54
CA ARG A 55 10.32 -3.58 -4.99
C ARG A 55 11.80 -3.23 -5.17
N GLU A 56 12.07 -2.11 -5.84
CA GLU A 56 13.44 -1.64 -6.05
C GLU A 56 14.13 -1.29 -4.72
N GLY A 57 13.39 -0.73 -3.76
CA GLY A 57 13.88 -0.44 -2.40
C GLY A 57 14.28 -1.71 -1.65
N VAL A 58 13.40 -2.71 -1.64
CA VAL A 58 13.68 -4.02 -1.00
C VAL A 58 14.85 -4.74 -1.67
N GLU A 59 14.93 -4.71 -3.00
CA GLU A 59 16.03 -5.30 -3.74
C GLU A 59 17.36 -4.61 -3.42
N SER A 60 17.37 -3.27 -3.37
CA SER A 60 18.56 -2.49 -3.02
C SER A 60 19.01 -2.77 -1.58
N PHE A 61 18.07 -2.83 -0.64
CA PHE A 61 18.33 -3.20 0.75
C PHE A 61 18.96 -4.60 0.87
N SER A 62 18.42 -5.56 0.14
CA SER A 62 18.91 -6.96 0.13
C SER A 62 20.32 -7.07 -0.44
N LYS A 63 20.68 -6.17 -1.38
CA LYS A 63 22.03 -6.06 -1.96
C LYS A 63 22.99 -5.22 -1.11
N SER A 64 22.59 -4.82 0.10
CA SER A 64 23.35 -3.92 0.98
C SER A 64 23.60 -2.52 0.39
N ASP A 65 22.87 -2.13 -0.65
CA ASP A 65 22.86 -0.76 -1.19
C ASP A 65 21.86 0.08 -0.39
N TYR A 66 22.23 0.34 0.86
CA TYR A 66 21.35 0.96 1.85
C TYR A 66 21.07 2.44 1.53
N GLU A 67 22.00 3.15 0.91
CA GLU A 67 21.80 4.56 0.52
C GLU A 67 20.75 4.68 -0.58
N LYS A 68 20.80 3.78 -1.58
CA LYS A 68 19.76 3.71 -2.60
C LYS A 68 18.42 3.27 -2.03
N ALA A 69 18.41 2.27 -1.15
CA ALA A 69 17.20 1.82 -0.47
C ALA A 69 16.56 2.96 0.34
N LEU A 70 17.38 3.74 1.05
CA LEU A 70 16.93 4.88 1.85
C LEU A 70 16.19 5.89 0.98
N ALA A 71 16.81 6.35 -0.11
CA ALA A 71 16.20 7.33 -1.02
C ALA A 71 14.88 6.82 -1.64
N LEU A 72 14.81 5.53 -1.98
CA LEU A 72 13.60 4.90 -2.52
C LEU A 72 12.47 4.84 -1.49
N PHE A 73 12.77 4.45 -0.25
CA PHE A 73 11.77 4.40 0.82
C PHE A 73 11.34 5.79 1.31
N GLU A 74 12.22 6.78 1.33
CA GLU A 74 11.87 8.18 1.61
C GLU A 74 10.89 8.70 0.56
N THR A 75 11.24 8.57 -0.71
CA THR A 75 10.37 8.96 -1.84
C THR A 75 9.01 8.28 -1.74
N LEU A 76 9.01 6.96 -1.48
CA LEU A 76 7.77 6.20 -1.37
C LEU A 76 6.95 6.63 -0.14
N SER A 77 7.58 6.93 0.99
CA SER A 77 6.89 7.38 2.21
C SER A 77 6.19 8.72 2.03
N GLU A 78 6.72 9.59 1.16
CA GLU A 78 6.14 10.88 0.82
C GLU A 78 5.05 10.76 -0.27
N SER A 79 5.23 9.87 -1.23
CA SER A 79 4.32 9.76 -2.39
C SER A 79 3.16 8.78 -2.20
N ALA A 80 3.26 7.84 -1.25
CA ALA A 80 2.30 6.75 -1.07
C ALA A 80 0.90 7.25 -0.76
N ARG A 81 -0.06 6.92 -1.62
CA ARG A 81 -1.49 7.27 -1.44
C ARG A 81 -2.24 6.20 -0.67
N ASP A 82 -1.83 4.96 -0.85
CA ASP A 82 -2.45 3.82 -0.18
C ASP A 82 -1.88 3.61 1.23
N SER A 83 -2.78 3.22 2.13
CA SER A 83 -2.46 3.01 3.54
C SER A 83 -1.48 1.84 3.74
N GLU A 84 -1.60 0.77 2.96
CA GLU A 84 -0.69 -0.37 3.05
C GLU A 84 0.70 -0.01 2.54
N MET A 85 0.77 0.67 1.39
CA MET A 85 2.05 1.11 0.83
C MET A 85 2.77 2.12 1.73
N SER A 86 2.04 3.06 2.33
CA SER A 86 2.62 4.01 3.29
C SER A 86 3.22 3.30 4.51
N ARG A 87 2.52 2.28 5.05
CA ARG A 87 3.06 1.45 6.15
C ARG A 87 4.32 0.69 5.74
N LYS A 88 4.30 0.04 4.57
CA LYS A 88 5.47 -0.69 4.04
C LYS A 88 6.67 0.24 3.88
N ALA A 89 6.46 1.41 3.27
CA ALA A 89 7.49 2.41 3.09
C ALA A 89 8.09 2.87 4.42
N LEU A 90 7.26 3.16 5.42
CA LEU A 90 7.74 3.56 6.75
C LEU A 90 8.58 2.46 7.42
N PHE A 91 8.16 1.21 7.31
CA PHE A 91 8.93 0.07 7.82
C PHE A 91 10.29 -0.07 7.14
N GLY A 92 10.31 0.00 5.79
CA GLY A 92 11.56 -0.07 5.01
C GLY A 92 12.50 1.10 5.34
N LEU A 93 11.94 2.31 5.45
CA LEU A 93 12.69 3.52 5.82
C LEU A 93 13.32 3.38 7.22
N ALA A 94 12.53 3.01 8.22
CA ALA A 94 13.01 2.83 9.59
C ALA A 94 14.11 1.76 9.67
N SER A 95 13.89 0.62 9.02
CA SER A 95 14.87 -0.47 8.98
C SER A 95 16.18 -0.05 8.31
N THR A 96 16.10 0.73 7.23
CA THR A 96 17.29 1.22 6.52
C THR A 96 18.06 2.24 7.36
N ARG A 97 17.36 3.16 8.02
CA ARG A 97 18.01 4.12 8.94
C ARG A 97 18.65 3.44 10.14
N LEU A 98 18.08 2.34 10.66
CA LEU A 98 18.71 1.55 11.71
C LEU A 98 20.05 0.96 11.27
N VAL A 99 20.12 0.41 10.05
CA VAL A 99 21.35 -0.17 9.51
C VAL A 99 22.41 0.89 9.24
N LEU A 100 21.99 2.08 8.76
CA LEU A 100 22.90 3.18 8.43
C LEU A 100 23.36 4.00 9.66
N ALA A 101 22.69 3.85 10.81
CA ALA A 101 23.00 4.61 12.01
C ALA A 101 24.44 4.36 12.48
N LYS A 102 25.24 5.43 12.55
CA LYS A 102 26.63 5.39 13.06
C LYS A 102 26.72 5.93 14.48
N THR A 103 25.69 6.61 14.93
CA THR A 103 25.60 7.23 16.25
C THR A 103 24.35 6.79 17.00
N GLN A 104 24.39 6.85 18.33
CA GLN A 104 23.21 6.55 19.16
C GLN A 104 22.03 7.48 18.86
N ALA A 105 22.30 8.73 18.45
CA ALA A 105 21.26 9.68 18.08
C ALA A 105 20.52 9.22 16.81
N GLU A 106 21.25 8.89 15.75
CA GLU A 106 20.68 8.37 14.49
C GLU A 106 19.93 7.06 14.72
N PHE A 107 20.45 6.19 15.60
CA PHE A 107 19.78 4.95 15.99
C PHE A 107 18.44 5.24 16.68
N ASN A 108 18.42 6.15 17.65
CA ASN A 108 17.18 6.53 18.35
C ASN A 108 16.16 7.16 17.39
N GLU A 109 16.59 7.95 16.41
CA GLU A 109 15.71 8.51 15.38
C GLU A 109 15.06 7.41 14.53
N ALA A 110 15.85 6.42 14.11
CA ALA A 110 15.33 5.28 13.37
C ALA A 110 14.34 4.45 14.22
N MET A 111 14.60 4.29 15.52
CA MET A 111 13.68 3.65 16.47
C MET A 111 12.36 4.42 16.61
N VAL A 112 12.37 5.75 16.59
CA VAL A 112 11.12 6.55 16.61
C VAL A 112 10.26 6.22 15.40
N LEU A 113 10.84 6.18 14.19
CA LEU A 113 10.10 5.82 12.97
C LEU A 113 9.52 4.40 13.04
N LEU A 114 10.30 3.48 13.60
CA LEU A 114 9.90 2.09 13.74
C LEU A 114 8.74 1.93 14.75
N ASN A 115 8.76 2.71 15.84
CA ASN A 115 7.65 2.80 16.79
C ASN A 115 6.41 3.44 16.15
N CYS A 116 6.57 4.48 15.33
CA CYS A 116 5.44 5.03 14.57
C CYS A 116 4.80 3.98 13.66
N TRP A 117 5.60 3.11 13.05
CA TRP A 117 5.09 1.98 12.27
C TRP A 117 4.33 0.96 13.14
N LYS A 118 4.85 0.62 14.33
CA LYS A 118 4.20 -0.32 15.28
C LYS A 118 2.78 0.10 15.64
N GLU A 119 2.54 1.40 15.85
CA GLU A 119 1.22 1.95 16.19
C GLU A 119 0.19 1.89 15.05
N ILE A 120 0.64 1.78 13.79
CA ILE A 120 -0.23 1.70 12.61
C ILE A 120 -0.30 0.31 11.99
N ALA A 121 0.55 -0.62 12.42
CA ALA A 121 0.56 -1.99 11.93
C ALA A 121 -0.73 -2.72 12.35
N PRO A 122 -1.42 -3.43 11.42
CA PRO A 122 -2.61 -4.20 11.77
C PRO A 122 -2.28 -5.31 12.77
N ALA A 123 -3.21 -5.61 13.70
CA ALA A 123 -3.02 -6.64 14.71
C ALA A 123 -2.91 -8.05 14.12
N GLU A 124 -3.69 -8.30 13.06
CA GLU A 124 -3.74 -9.55 12.33
C GLU A 124 -2.89 -9.41 11.05
N MET A 125 -1.60 -9.71 11.15
CA MET A 125 -0.78 -9.94 9.97
C MET A 125 -0.78 -11.44 9.68
N SER A 126 -0.97 -11.81 8.41
CA SER A 126 -1.02 -13.22 7.97
C SER A 126 0.34 -13.93 7.99
N SER A 127 1.39 -13.27 8.47
CA SER A 127 2.79 -13.73 8.49
C SER A 127 3.40 -13.53 9.88
N GLU A 128 4.67 -13.92 10.04
CA GLU A 128 5.51 -13.55 11.18
C GLU A 128 5.31 -12.08 11.57
N ASP A 129 5.27 -11.79 12.88
CA ASP A 129 4.97 -10.47 13.44
C ASP A 129 6.25 -9.67 13.76
N PRO A 130 6.66 -8.72 12.90
CA PRO A 130 7.83 -7.89 13.16
C PRO A 130 7.81 -7.11 14.49
N ARG A 131 6.64 -6.95 15.15
CA ARG A 131 6.56 -6.30 16.47
C ARG A 131 7.26 -7.10 17.58
N LEU A 132 7.39 -8.42 17.41
CA LEU A 132 8.16 -9.27 18.31
C LEU A 132 9.66 -8.91 18.25
N LEU A 133 10.18 -8.67 17.05
CA LEU A 133 11.56 -8.21 16.85
C LEU A 133 11.77 -6.80 17.39
N LEU A 134 10.80 -5.90 17.23
CA LEU A 134 10.87 -4.55 17.83
C LEU A 134 11.07 -4.59 19.33
N SER A 135 10.28 -5.42 20.03
CA SER A 135 10.34 -5.51 21.50
C SER A 135 11.73 -5.96 21.96
N ALA A 136 12.40 -6.83 21.20
CA ALA A 136 13.78 -7.20 21.45
C ALA A 136 14.75 -6.05 21.17
N LEU A 137 14.60 -5.35 20.04
CA LEU A 137 15.45 -4.22 19.65
C LEU A 137 15.36 -3.04 20.63
N GLU A 138 14.16 -2.73 21.13
CA GLU A 138 13.92 -1.72 22.17
C GLU A 138 14.78 -2.04 23.41
N ARG A 139 14.71 -3.28 23.89
CA ARG A 139 15.49 -3.74 25.05
C ARG A 139 17.01 -3.72 24.81
N PHE A 140 17.48 -4.05 23.61
CA PHE A 140 18.91 -3.95 23.26
C PHE A 140 19.39 -2.50 23.25
N SER A 141 18.54 -1.56 22.82
CA SER A 141 18.88 -0.14 22.80
C SER A 141 19.08 0.44 24.21
N GLU A 142 18.26 0.02 25.18
CA GLU A 142 18.36 0.44 26.58
C GLU A 142 19.65 -0.06 27.24
N PHE A 143 20.10 -1.26 26.87
CA PHE A 143 21.35 -1.84 27.35
C PHE A 143 22.59 -1.10 26.83
N SER A 144 22.59 -0.76 25.53
CA SER A 144 23.70 -0.04 24.87
C SER A 144 23.87 1.40 25.37
N ALA A 145 22.78 2.07 25.78
CA ALA A 145 22.80 3.46 26.23
C ALA A 145 23.48 3.68 27.60
N ALA A 146 23.74 2.62 28.37
CA ALA A 146 24.30 2.71 29.71
C ALA A 146 25.83 2.98 29.75
N GLU A 147 26.55 2.87 28.63
CA GLU A 147 28.02 2.80 28.65
C GLU A 147 28.82 4.02 28.11
N THR A 148 28.22 5.13 27.65
CA THR A 148 29.02 6.23 27.05
C THR A 148 28.83 7.63 27.67
N PRO A 149 29.92 8.34 28.05
CA PRO A 149 29.89 9.77 28.36
C PRO A 149 29.78 10.60 27.07
N ARG A 150 28.84 11.55 27.05
CA ARG A 150 28.40 12.30 25.85
C ARG A 150 29.40 13.40 25.42
N PRO A 151 29.78 13.50 24.13
CA PRO A 151 30.29 14.75 23.55
C PRO A 151 29.12 15.64 23.09
N LYS A 152 29.19 16.93 23.43
CA LYS A 152 28.21 17.96 23.05
C LYS A 152 28.50 18.49 21.64
N THR A 153 27.77 18.06 20.63
CA THR A 153 27.69 18.75 19.33
C THR A 153 26.28 19.27 19.11
N ARG A 154 26.09 20.54 19.51
CA ARG A 154 24.95 21.36 19.09
C ARG A 154 25.17 21.79 17.65
N ARG A 155 24.29 21.39 16.73
CA ARG A 155 23.88 22.08 15.47
C ARG A 155 23.31 21.07 14.46
N LYS A 156 22.15 20.46 14.77
CA LYS A 156 21.23 19.86 13.78
C LYS A 156 19.82 19.54 14.31
N ASP A 157 19.49 19.92 15.55
CA ASP A 157 18.21 19.60 16.22
C ASP A 157 16.93 20.09 15.51
N ARG A 158 16.99 21.13 14.66
CA ARG A 158 15.76 21.68 14.04
C ARG A 158 15.25 20.86 12.85
N ASP A 159 16.13 20.26 12.06
CA ASP A 159 15.71 19.44 10.91
C ASP A 159 15.25 18.03 11.38
N ILE A 160 15.80 17.57 12.51
CA ILE A 160 15.54 16.26 13.12
C ILE A 160 14.09 16.14 13.64
N VAL A 161 13.60 17.18 14.33
CA VAL A 161 12.22 17.19 14.86
C VAL A 161 11.17 17.24 13.73
N TYR A 162 11.50 17.90 12.61
CA TYR A 162 10.59 18.04 11.47
C TYR A 162 10.45 16.72 10.68
N SER A 163 11.54 15.96 10.55
CA SER A 163 11.57 14.62 9.92
C SER A 163 10.71 13.61 10.67
N ASN A 164 10.80 13.58 12.01
CA ASN A 164 9.97 12.70 12.84
C ASN A 164 8.47 13.08 12.81
N PHE A 165 8.16 14.38 12.73
CA PHE A 165 6.80 14.87 12.61
C PHE A 165 6.17 14.55 11.25
N LEU A 166 6.94 14.64 10.15
CA LEU A 166 6.46 14.31 8.80
C LEU A 166 6.16 12.81 8.66
N ALA A 167 7.04 11.95 9.17
CA ALA A 167 6.84 10.50 9.10
C ALA A 167 5.58 10.04 9.87
N CYS A 168 5.25 10.70 10.98
CA CYS A 168 4.04 10.43 11.75
C CYS A 168 2.79 11.13 11.19
N ARG A 169 2.93 12.11 10.28
CA ARG A 169 1.82 12.84 9.66
C ARG A 169 0.88 11.94 8.88
N ASN A 170 1.43 10.96 8.15
CA ASN A 170 0.63 10.00 7.40
C ASN A 170 -0.18 9.09 8.33
N SER A 171 0.38 8.73 9.49
CA SER A 171 -0.31 7.99 10.55
C SER A 171 -1.49 8.80 11.13
N LEU A 172 -1.26 10.08 11.42
CA LEU A 172 -2.32 10.97 11.92
C LEU A 172 -3.48 11.09 10.91
N GLN A 173 -3.17 11.33 9.63
CA GLN A 173 -4.20 11.39 8.59
C GLN A 173 -4.96 10.08 8.42
N LEU A 174 -4.30 8.93 8.63
CA LEU A 174 -4.95 7.63 8.55
C LEU A 174 -5.95 7.45 9.70
N LYS A 175 -5.53 7.72 10.94
CA LYS A 175 -6.38 7.63 12.13
C LYS A 175 -7.55 8.62 12.06
N GLU A 176 -7.34 9.80 11.51
CA GLU A 176 -8.39 10.79 11.29
C GLU A 176 -9.47 10.30 10.32
N LYS A 177 -9.07 9.70 9.18
CA LYS A 177 -10.02 9.09 8.22
C LYS A 177 -10.79 7.91 8.83
N GLU A 178 -10.12 7.09 9.65
CA GLU A 178 -10.76 5.97 10.33
C GLU A 178 -11.79 6.46 11.37
N MET A 179 -11.43 7.51 12.12
CA MET A 179 -12.32 8.15 13.09
C MET A 179 -13.56 8.73 12.41
N GLU A 180 -13.41 9.38 11.25
CA GLU A 180 -14.53 9.94 10.50
C GLU A 180 -15.49 8.85 9.99
N ARG A 181 -14.95 7.71 9.53
CA ARG A 181 -15.77 6.54 9.14
C ARG A 181 -16.53 5.96 10.33
N MET A 182 -15.87 5.83 11.47
CA MET A 182 -16.51 5.32 12.70
C MET A 182 -17.59 6.27 13.20
N LYS A 183 -17.33 7.58 13.16
CA LYS A 183 -18.30 8.63 13.48
C LYS A 183 -19.54 8.55 12.57
N SER A 184 -19.34 8.43 11.26
CA SER A 184 -20.45 8.26 10.30
C SER A 184 -21.30 7.00 10.60
N ARG A 185 -20.66 5.90 11.00
CA ARG A 185 -21.36 4.66 11.41
C ARG A 185 -22.14 4.86 12.71
N LEU A 186 -21.56 5.54 13.70
CA LEU A 186 -22.24 5.88 14.96
C LEU A 186 -23.48 6.75 14.69
N GLU A 187 -23.36 7.82 13.90
CA GLU A 187 -24.48 8.68 13.55
C GLU A 187 -25.58 7.94 12.77
N SER A 188 -25.21 6.99 11.91
CA SER A 188 -26.19 6.11 11.25
C SER A 188 -26.95 5.23 12.24
N ARG A 189 -26.25 4.62 13.20
CA ARG A 189 -26.86 3.77 14.23
C ARG A 189 -27.71 4.58 15.20
N ASP A 190 -27.30 5.79 15.56
CA ASP A 190 -28.09 6.69 16.41
C ASP A 190 -29.40 7.10 15.73
N ARG A 191 -29.40 7.32 14.42
CA ARG A 191 -30.63 7.57 13.65
C ARG A 191 -31.57 6.36 13.68
N GLU A 192 -31.03 5.16 13.52
CA GLU A 192 -31.80 3.91 13.60
C GLU A 192 -32.39 3.73 15.01
N ILE A 193 -31.60 3.95 16.07
CA ILE A 193 -32.06 3.89 17.46
C ILE A 193 -33.20 4.90 17.71
N LYS A 194 -33.06 6.15 17.25
CA LYS A 194 -34.13 7.15 17.39
C LYS A 194 -35.42 6.73 16.68
N LYS A 195 -35.31 6.17 15.47
CA LYS A 195 -36.45 5.66 14.71
C LYS A 195 -37.15 4.51 15.44
N LEU A 196 -36.37 3.53 15.91
CA LEU A 196 -36.90 2.38 16.64
C LEU A 196 -37.57 2.81 17.95
N LYS A 197 -36.99 3.76 18.69
CA LYS A 197 -37.61 4.34 19.89
C LYS A 197 -38.98 4.97 19.60
N SER A 198 -39.06 5.81 18.56
CA SER A 198 -40.34 6.41 18.15
C SER A 198 -41.39 5.38 17.74
N GLN A 199 -40.98 4.27 17.10
CA GLN A 199 -41.88 3.17 16.77
C GLN A 199 -42.39 2.44 18.02
N ILE A 200 -41.53 2.22 19.01
CA ILE A 200 -41.91 1.62 20.30
C ILE A 200 -42.92 2.52 21.02
N GLU A 201 -42.64 3.82 21.14
CA GLU A 201 -43.55 4.78 21.78
C GLU A 201 -44.93 4.82 21.09
N SER A 202 -44.96 4.76 19.76
CA SER A 202 -46.21 4.68 18.99
C SER A 202 -46.99 3.39 19.27
N LEU A 203 -46.31 2.24 19.30
CA LEU A 203 -46.93 0.95 19.62
C LEU A 203 -47.45 0.90 21.06
N GLU A 204 -46.70 1.47 22.01
CA GLU A 204 -47.12 1.60 23.41
C GLU A 204 -48.37 2.48 23.54
N ALA A 205 -48.42 3.61 22.83
CA ALA A 205 -49.60 4.48 22.81
C ALA A 205 -50.84 3.80 22.19
N ILE A 206 -50.66 3.01 21.13
CA ILE A 206 -51.74 2.20 20.56
C ILE A 206 -52.23 1.16 21.57
N HIS A 207 -51.30 0.49 22.25
CA HIS A 207 -51.63 -0.52 23.25
C HIS A 207 -52.44 0.09 24.41
N GLN A 208 -52.05 1.27 24.88
CA GLN A 208 -52.74 1.97 25.95
C GLN A 208 -54.18 2.35 25.55
N LYS A 209 -54.37 2.93 24.36
CA LYS A 209 -55.71 3.23 23.82
C LYS A 209 -56.59 2.00 23.66
N PHE A 210 -55.99 0.85 23.32
CA PHE A 210 -56.73 -0.41 23.20
C PHE A 210 -57.21 -0.92 24.57
N GLN A 211 -56.38 -0.81 25.61
CA GLN A 211 -56.74 -1.19 26.98
C GLN A 211 -57.86 -0.30 27.55
N GLU A 212 -57.78 1.02 27.34
CA GLU A 212 -58.81 1.98 27.76
C GLU A 212 -60.18 1.64 27.15
N ARG A 213 -60.25 1.44 25.82
CA ARG A 213 -61.49 1.05 25.14
C ARG A 213 -62.05 -0.29 25.62
N LYS A 214 -61.19 -1.25 25.95
CA LYS A 214 -61.63 -2.55 26.45
C LYS A 214 -62.30 -2.43 27.83
N GLN A 215 -61.79 -1.53 28.69
CA GLN A 215 -62.40 -1.26 29.99
C GLN A 215 -63.74 -0.53 29.87
N GLU A 216 -63.86 0.45 28.96
CA GLU A 216 -65.12 1.17 28.70
C GLU A 216 -66.24 0.22 28.22
N VAL A 217 -65.93 -0.75 27.36
CA VAL A 217 -66.93 -1.70 26.84
C VAL A 217 -67.34 -2.75 27.88
N SER A 218 -66.52 -3.00 28.91
CA SER A 218 -66.80 -4.00 29.96
C SER A 218 -67.46 -3.41 31.21
N SER A 219 -67.63 -2.09 31.32
CA SER A 219 -68.38 -1.43 32.40
C SER A 219 -69.70 -0.85 31.86
N PRO A 220 -70.81 -1.61 31.89
CA PRO A 220 -72.15 -1.12 31.55
C PRO A 220 -72.77 -0.22 32.63
#